data_AF-A0A2N6G760-F1
#
_entry.id   AF-A0A2N6G760-F1
#
_cell.length_a   1.000
_cell.length_b   1.000
_cell.length_c   1.000
_cell.angle_alpha   90.00
_cell.angle_beta   90.00
_cell.angle_gamma   90.00
#
_symmetry.space_group_name_H-M   'P 1'
#
loop_
_entity.id
_entity.type
_entity.pdbx_description
1 polymer ?
#
loop_
_entity_poly.entity_id
_entity_poly.type
_entity_poly.pdbx_seq_one_letter_code
_entity_poly.pdbx_strand_id
1 'polypeptide(L)' 'MVFKVLAIIAVLFFIYLIFFKKSRESEVSSKKTKKEEKISDIMEECPTCKTYISKNEAILSNGKYFCSKECLK' A
#
# COMPACT_ATOMS: atom_id res chain seq x y z
N MET A 1 -1.68 46.79 -19.62
CA MET A 1 -0.45 45.97 -19.69
C MET A 1 -0.38 44.88 -18.62
N VAL A 2 -0.88 45.12 -17.40
CA VAL A 2 -0.88 44.15 -16.28
C VAL A 2 -1.73 42.89 -16.54
N PHE A 3 -2.91 43.04 -17.15
CA PHE A 3 -3.80 41.90 -17.46
C PHE A 3 -3.17 40.87 -18.40
N LYS A 4 -2.34 41.33 -19.35
CA LYS A 4 -1.65 40.47 -20.32
C LYS A 4 -0.57 39.63 -19.63
N VAL A 5 0.12 40.21 -18.64
CA VAL A 5 1.12 39.51 -17.81
C VAL A 5 0.44 38.48 -16.91
N LEU A 6 -0.70 38.82 -16.30
CA LEU A 6 -1.47 37.90 -15.45
C LEU A 6 -1.95 36.66 -16.22
N ALA A 7 -2.41 36.86 -17.45
CA ALA A 7 -2.84 35.78 -18.33
C ALA A 7 -1.69 34.83 -18.68
N ILE A 8 -0.49 35.36 -18.94
CA ILE A 8 0.70 34.55 -19.26
C ILE A 8 1.12 33.71 -18.03
N ILE A 9 1.12 34.30 -16.84
CA ILE A 9 1.44 33.59 -15.59
C ILE A 9 0.43 32.47 -15.32
N ALA A 10 -0.86 32.73 -15.53
CA ALA A 10 -1.90 31.72 -15.35
C ALA A 10 -1.69 30.52 -16.30
N VAL A 11 -1.39 30.77 -17.58
CA VAL A 11 -1.14 29.70 -18.57
C VAL A 11 0.07 28.85 -18.18
N LEU A 12 1.17 29.48 -17.76
CA LEU A 12 2.36 28.76 -17.30
C LEU A 12 2.08 27.92 -16.04
N PHE A 13 1.29 28.46 -15.11
CA PHE A 13 0.87 27.74 -13.91
C PHE A 13 0.00 26.52 -14.24
N PHE A 14 -0.92 26.64 -15.20
CA PHE A 14 -1.73 25.49 -15.66
C PHE A 14 -0.88 24.40 -16.31
N ILE A 15 0.10 24.76 -17.15
CA ILE A 15 1.02 23.78 -17.76
C ILE A 15 1.82 23.07 -16.67
N TYR A 16 2.34 23.81 -15.68
CA TYR A 16 3.03 23.24 -14.53
C TYR A 16 2.14 22.28 -13.74
N LEU A 17 0.90 22.66 -13.45
CA LEU A 17 -0.05 21.79 -12.74
C LEU A 17 -0.37 20.51 -13.53
N ILE A 18 -0.55 20.59 -14.86
CA ILE A 18 -0.84 19.41 -15.69
C ILE A 18 0.35 18.44 -15.70
N PHE A 19 1.58 18.94 -15.85
CA PHE A 19 2.79 18.11 -15.83
C PHE A 19 3.09 17.55 -14.43
N PHE A 20 2.93 18.33 -13.37
CA PHE A 20 3.24 17.93 -12.00
C PHE A 20 2.14 17.10 -11.33
N LYS A 21 0.87 17.24 -11.75
CA LYS A 21 -0.22 16.38 -11.27
C LYS A 21 -0.10 14.96 -11.84
N LYS A 22 0.42 14.82 -13.07
CA LYS A 22 0.63 13.51 -13.71
C LYS A 22 1.71 12.66 -13.02
N SER A 23 2.72 13.28 -12.40
CA SER A 23 3.75 12.53 -11.63
C SER A 23 3.25 12.06 -10.25
N ARG A 24 2.16 12.63 -9.73
CA ARG A 24 1.60 12.28 -8.42
C ARG A 24 0.56 11.15 -8.48
N GLU A 25 -0.06 10.94 -9.63
CA GLU A 25 -1.09 9.90 -9.80
C GLU A 25 -0.49 8.51 -10.03
N SER A 26 0.73 8.41 -10.58
CA SER A 26 1.45 7.14 -10.74
C SER A 26 1.94 6.52 -9.43
N GLU A 27 2.03 7.29 -8.34
CA GLU A 27 2.43 6.73 -7.03
C GLU A 27 1.25 6.32 -6.15
N VAL A 28 0.07 6.91 -6.36
CA VAL A 28 -1.13 6.63 -5.52
C VAL A 28 -2.04 5.58 -6.16
N SER A 29 -2.14 5.51 -7.48
CA SER A 29 -2.90 4.45 -8.16
C SER A 29 -2.13 3.12 -8.21
N SER A 30 -0.81 3.14 -8.32
CA SER A 30 0.03 1.93 -8.24
C SER A 30 0.09 1.32 -6.84
N LYS A 31 -0.22 2.08 -5.77
CA LYS A 31 -0.22 1.57 -4.39
C LYS A 31 -1.49 0.80 -4.02
N LYS A 32 -2.59 0.96 -4.75
CA LYS A 32 -3.80 0.16 -4.50
C LYS A 32 -3.74 -1.20 -5.21
N THR A 33 -3.05 -1.32 -6.34
CA THR A 33 -2.97 -2.59 -7.10
C THR A 33 -1.68 -3.39 -6.86
N LYS A 34 -0.59 -2.79 -6.36
CA LYS A 34 0.63 -3.53 -5.97
C LYS A 34 0.64 -4.06 -4.53
N LYS A 35 -0.52 -4.20 -3.89
CA LYS A 35 -0.60 -4.90 -2.59
C LYS A 35 -0.88 -6.39 -2.73
N GLU A 36 -1.10 -6.90 -3.93
CA GLU A 36 -1.46 -8.30 -4.16
C GLU A 36 -0.27 -9.20 -4.57
N GLU A 37 0.92 -8.65 -4.84
CA GLU A 37 2.03 -9.45 -5.39
C GLU A 37 3.39 -9.20 -4.70
N LYS A 38 3.40 -9.19 -3.37
CA LYS A 38 4.59 -9.69 -2.66
C LYS A 38 4.18 -10.91 -1.86
N ILE A 39 4.11 -12.02 -2.61
CA ILE A 39 4.13 -13.41 -2.14
C ILE A 39 5.50 -13.67 -1.48
N SER A 40 5.84 -12.89 -0.47
CA SER A 40 6.73 -13.34 0.58
C SER A 40 5.78 -13.78 1.68
N ASP A 41 5.29 -15.01 1.60
CA ASP A 41 4.54 -15.63 2.68
C ASP A 41 5.47 -15.68 3.89
N ILE A 42 5.34 -14.67 4.75
CA ILE A 42 6.04 -14.63 6.02
C ILE A 42 5.43 -15.76 6.82
N MET A 43 6.17 -16.87 6.91
CA MET A 43 5.77 -18.02 7.68
C MET A 43 6.15 -17.80 9.14
N GLU A 44 5.18 -17.94 10.01
CA GLU A 44 5.39 -17.90 11.45
C GLU A 44 5.13 -19.29 12.04
N GLU A 45 5.93 -19.67 13.04
CA GLU A 45 5.80 -20.95 13.73
C GLU A 45 4.65 -20.90 14.74
N CYS A 46 3.71 -21.83 14.63
CA CYS A 46 2.64 -21.97 15.61
C CYS A 46 3.21 -22.42 16.97
N PRO A 47 2.95 -21.71 18.09
CA PRO A 47 3.52 -22.05 19.40
C PRO A 47 3.03 -23.39 19.97
N THR A 48 1.90 -23.91 19.46
CA THR A 48 1.26 -25.13 19.99
C THR A 48 1.72 -26.39 19.24
N CYS A 49 1.70 -26.37 17.90
CA CYS A 49 2.00 -27.54 17.07
C CYS A 49 3.32 -27.44 16.30
N LYS A 50 4.01 -26.28 16.36
CA LYS A 50 5.26 -25.99 15.63
C LYS A 50 5.16 -26.06 14.10
N THR A 51 3.94 -26.10 13.57
CA THR A 51 3.72 -25.99 12.13
C THR A 51 3.96 -24.55 11.70
N TYR A 52 4.68 -24.38 10.59
CA TYR A 52 4.85 -23.09 9.93
C TYR A 52 3.59 -22.76 9.12
N ILE A 53 3.00 -21.61 9.41
CA ILE A 53 1.79 -21.14 8.72
C ILE A 53 2.03 -19.74 8.15
N SER A 54 1.48 -19.45 6.97
CA SER A 54 1.53 -18.11 6.41
C SER A 54 0.79 -17.14 7.34
N LYS A 55 1.39 -15.99 7.62
CA LYS A 55 0.78 -14.91 8.40
C LYS A 55 -0.59 -14.48 7.86
N ASN A 56 -0.83 -14.66 6.56
CA ASN A 56 -2.10 -14.35 5.90
C ASN A 56 -3.22 -15.35 6.24
N GLU A 57 -2.86 -16.59 6.58
CA GLU A 57 -3.79 -17.69 6.90
C GLU A 57 -3.86 -17.98 8.41
N ALA A 58 -2.91 -17.47 9.18
CA ALA A 58 -2.79 -17.73 10.61
C ALA A 58 -3.79 -16.91 11.45
N ILE A 59 -4.23 -17.51 12.56
CA ILE A 59 -5.12 -16.86 13.51
C ILE A 59 -4.29 -16.09 14.54
N LEU A 60 -4.41 -14.76 14.60
CA LEU A 60 -3.74 -13.94 15.61
C LEU A 60 -4.52 -13.94 16.92
N SER A 61 -3.91 -14.43 18.01
CA SER A 61 -4.48 -14.38 19.36
C SER A 61 -3.40 -14.14 20.40
N ASN A 62 -3.65 -13.27 21.38
CA ASN A 62 -2.67 -12.89 22.41
C ASN A 62 -1.27 -12.53 21.87
N GLY A 63 -1.21 -11.91 20.68
CA GLY A 63 0.04 -11.56 20.01
C GLY A 63 0.83 -12.72 19.40
N LYS A 64 0.25 -13.93 19.34
CA LYS A 64 0.84 -15.12 18.71
C LYS A 64 -0.01 -15.59 17.53
N TYR A 65 0.63 -16.20 16.54
CA TYR A 65 -0.03 -16.75 15.36
C TYR A 65 -0.27 -18.24 15.53
N PHE A 66 -1.52 -18.67 15.31
CA PHE A 66 -1.95 -20.04 15.51
C PHE A 66 -2.42 -20.69 14.21
N CYS A 67 -2.18 -22.00 14.15
CA CYS A 67 -2.51 -22.85 13.01
C CYS A 67 -4.02 -22.99 12.77
N SER A 68 -4.80 -23.08 13.85
CA SER A 68 -6.21 -23.45 13.85
C SER A 68 -6.86 -23.07 15.18
N LYS A 69 -8.19 -23.16 15.26
CA LYS A 69 -8.94 -22.95 16.51
C LYS A 69 -8.60 -23.99 17.59
N GLU A 70 -8.09 -25.16 17.20
CA GLU A 70 -7.64 -26.19 18.14
C GLU A 70 -6.33 -25.79 18.81
N CYS A 71 -5.44 -25.15 18.04
CA CYS A 71 -4.17 -24.59 18.52
C CYS A 71 -4.36 -23.41 19.50
N LEU A 72 -5.54 -22.77 19.49
CA LEU A 72 -5.88 -21.56 20.26
C LEU A 72 -6.48 -21.85 21.65
N LYS A 73 -6.62 -23.13 22.02
CA LYS A 73 -7.17 -23.58 23.31
C LYS A 73 -6.34 -23.13 24.51
#